data_AF-A0A7R9DPI6-F1
#
_entry.id   AF-A0A7R9DPI6-F1
#
_cell.length_a   1.000
_cell.length_b   1.000
_cell.length_c   1.000
_cell.angle_alpha   90.00
_cell.angle_beta   90.00
_cell.angle_gamma   90.00
#
_symmetry.space_group_name_H-M   'P 1'
#
loop_
_entity.id
_entity.type
_entity.pdbx_description
1 polymer ?
#
loop_
_entity_poly.entity_id
_entity_poly.type
_entity_poly.pdbx_seq_one_letter_code
_entity_poly.pdbx_strand_id
1 'polypeptide(L)'
;FIAEGGPECFEQKRDEIQGCLNNTVSQYLPKNTTSLNSIPSLVLEEPECRDMKLLQGCVVKVLEGCSEPTPANIVESLFNYVWQMTPCHAMKSLSRTGADPNSAPRETAAVLGLTAASLLLALAFGSRV
;
A
#
# COMPACT_ATOMS: atom_id res chain seq x y z
N PHE A 1 -17.61 -0.23 -17.07
CA PHE A 1 -17.46 -1.67 -16.76
C PHE A 1 -18.20 -2.52 -17.78
N ILE A 2 -19.54 -2.46 -17.87
CA ILE A 2 -20.32 -3.23 -18.86
C ILE A 2 -19.93 -2.87 -20.30
N ALA A 3 -19.86 -1.56 -20.61
CA ALA A 3 -19.48 -1.09 -21.95
C ALA A 3 -18.03 -1.44 -22.37
N GLU A 4 -17.21 -1.88 -21.42
CA GLU A 4 -15.77 -2.12 -21.60
C GLU A 4 -15.45 -3.63 -21.59
N GLY A 5 -16.45 -4.48 -21.85
CA GLY A 5 -16.28 -5.94 -21.84
C GLY A 5 -15.96 -6.53 -20.46
N GLY A 6 -16.30 -5.80 -19.38
CA GLY A 6 -16.01 -6.22 -18.00
C GLY A 6 -16.61 -7.57 -17.63
N PRO A 7 -17.92 -7.81 -17.85
CA PRO A 7 -18.55 -9.11 -17.57
C PRO A 7 -17.87 -10.28 -18.30
N GLU A 8 -17.55 -10.11 -19.57
CA GLU A 8 -16.92 -11.13 -20.42
C GLU A 8 -15.49 -11.44 -19.96
N CYS A 9 -14.73 -10.39 -19.60
CA CYS A 9 -13.40 -10.54 -18.98
C CYS A 9 -13.49 -11.30 -17.66
N PHE A 10 -14.44 -10.98 -16.78
CA PHE A 10 -14.65 -11.69 -15.52
C PHE A 10 -15.04 -13.16 -15.73
N GLU A 11 -15.85 -13.45 -16.75
CA GLU A 11 -16.23 -14.82 -17.09
C GLU A 11 -15.03 -15.62 -17.59
N GLN A 12 -14.23 -15.07 -18.50
CA GLN A 12 -13.00 -15.70 -18.99
C GLN A 12 -11.97 -15.90 -17.89
N LYS A 13 -11.87 -14.96 -16.95
CA LYS A 13 -10.90 -14.97 -15.85
C LYS A 13 -11.42 -15.61 -14.56
N ARG A 14 -12.62 -16.22 -14.60
CA ARG A 14 -13.29 -16.75 -13.41
C ARG A 14 -12.37 -17.63 -12.55
N ASP A 15 -11.69 -18.59 -13.15
CA ASP A 15 -10.89 -19.57 -12.42
C ASP A 15 -9.65 -18.93 -11.79
N GLU A 16 -9.02 -17.99 -12.49
CA GLU A 16 -7.89 -17.21 -11.98
C GLU A 16 -8.33 -16.30 -10.81
N ILE A 17 -9.48 -15.64 -10.93
CA ILE A 17 -10.09 -14.83 -9.87
C ILE A 17 -10.48 -15.71 -8.68
N GLN A 18 -11.03 -16.89 -8.91
CA GLN A 18 -11.32 -17.86 -7.85
C GLN A 18 -10.02 -18.32 -7.17
N GLY A 19 -8.93 -18.46 -7.92
CA GLY A 19 -7.58 -18.68 -7.39
C GLY A 19 -7.15 -17.57 -6.43
N CYS A 20 -7.38 -16.29 -6.77
CA CYS A 20 -7.13 -15.17 -5.88
C CYS A 20 -7.91 -15.29 -4.57
N LEU A 21 -9.20 -15.63 -4.63
CA LEU A 21 -10.02 -15.83 -3.44
C LEU A 21 -9.52 -16.98 -2.57
N ASN A 22 -9.22 -18.12 -3.20
CA ASN A 22 -8.78 -19.33 -2.51
C ASN A 22 -7.43 -19.12 -1.79
N ASN A 23 -6.53 -18.35 -2.40
CA ASN A 23 -5.18 -18.13 -1.87
C ASN A 23 -5.13 -17.03 -0.80
N THR A 24 -6.17 -16.20 -0.68
CA THR A 24 -6.12 -15.02 0.18
C THR A 24 -7.18 -15.02 1.27
N VAL A 25 -8.45 -15.23 0.93
CA VAL A 25 -9.56 -15.07 1.89
C VAL A 25 -10.30 -16.36 2.21
N SER A 26 -9.85 -17.50 1.69
CA SER A 26 -10.48 -18.81 1.90
C SER A 26 -10.60 -19.19 3.38
N GLN A 27 -9.65 -18.76 4.21
CA GLN A 27 -9.66 -18.99 5.64
C GLN A 27 -10.84 -18.30 6.36
N TYR A 28 -11.35 -17.22 5.79
CA TYR A 28 -12.49 -16.46 6.33
C TYR A 28 -13.83 -16.95 5.81
N LEU A 29 -13.82 -17.77 4.75
CA LEU A 29 -15.04 -18.29 4.14
C LEU A 29 -15.45 -19.60 4.82
N PRO A 30 -16.76 -19.81 5.08
CA PRO A 30 -17.23 -21.10 5.55
C PRO A 30 -16.94 -22.17 4.49
N LYS A 31 -16.33 -23.29 4.91
CA LYS A 31 -15.92 -24.40 4.03
C LYS A 31 -17.06 -25.03 3.21
N ASN A 32 -18.32 -24.71 3.55
CA ASN A 32 -19.52 -25.38 3.04
C ASN A 32 -20.54 -24.43 2.36
N THR A 33 -20.17 -23.19 2.03
CA THR A 33 -21.17 -22.21 1.56
C THR A 33 -20.87 -21.72 0.14
N THR A 34 -21.65 -22.20 -0.83
CA THR A 34 -21.80 -21.61 -2.16
C THR A 34 -22.71 -20.37 -2.15
N SER A 35 -23.21 -19.98 -0.96
CA SER A 35 -24.20 -18.91 -0.80
C SER A 35 -23.59 -17.73 -0.04
N LEU A 36 -23.68 -16.53 -0.63
CA LEU A 36 -23.30 -15.26 0.00
C LEU A 36 -24.22 -14.86 1.16
N ASN A 37 -25.31 -15.61 1.39
CA ASN A 37 -26.30 -15.33 2.44
C ASN A 37 -25.84 -15.75 3.84
N SER A 38 -24.73 -16.48 3.95
CA SER A 38 -24.17 -16.99 5.21
C SER A 38 -22.73 -16.53 5.44
N ILE A 39 -22.35 -15.38 4.88
CA ILE A 39 -21.02 -14.81 5.11
C ILE A 39 -20.94 -14.41 6.59
N PRO A 40 -19.98 -14.97 7.36
CA PRO A 40 -19.79 -14.60 8.75
C PRO A 40 -19.49 -13.11 8.88
N SER A 41 -19.75 -12.54 10.06
CA SER A 41 -19.39 -11.15 10.34
C SER A 41 -17.90 -10.95 10.11
N LEU A 42 -17.54 -10.18 9.08
CA LEU A 42 -16.16 -9.88 8.76
C LEU A 42 -15.67 -8.78 9.71
N VAL A 43 -14.88 -9.16 10.70
CA VAL A 43 -14.18 -8.21 11.57
C VAL A 43 -12.89 -7.82 10.86
N LEU A 44 -12.75 -6.56 10.50
CA LEU A 44 -11.60 -6.06 9.76
C LEU A 44 -10.52 -5.56 10.72
N GLU A 45 -9.61 -6.45 11.12
CA GLU A 45 -8.39 -6.11 11.85
C GLU A 45 -7.18 -6.07 10.89
N GLU A 46 -5.96 -5.93 11.43
CA GLU A 46 -4.75 -5.85 10.60
C GLU A 46 -4.58 -7.01 9.59
N PRO A 47 -4.72 -8.30 9.98
CA PRO A 47 -4.51 -9.39 9.05
C PRO A 47 -5.56 -9.41 7.94
N GLU A 48 -6.84 -9.17 8.23
CA GLU A 48 -7.91 -9.20 7.23
C GLU A 48 -7.75 -8.10 6.19
N CYS A 49 -7.35 -6.90 6.63
CA CYS A 49 -7.09 -5.81 5.70
C CYS A 49 -5.82 -6.04 4.86
N ARG A 50 -4.78 -6.66 5.43
CA ARG A 50 -3.61 -7.09 4.64
C ARG A 50 -4.04 -8.07 3.56
N ASP A 51 -4.84 -9.06 3.92
CA ASP A 51 -5.36 -10.07 2.99
C ASP A 51 -6.27 -9.41 1.94
N MET A 52 -7.16 -8.49 2.31
CA MET A 52 -7.93 -7.70 1.34
C MET A 52 -7.03 -6.95 0.34
N LYS A 53 -5.89 -6.42 0.78
CA LYS A 53 -4.95 -5.72 -0.10
C LYS A 53 -4.25 -6.68 -1.07
N LEU A 54 -3.90 -7.88 -0.60
CA LEU A 54 -3.36 -8.95 -1.44
C LEU A 54 -4.40 -9.42 -2.47
N LEU A 55 -5.66 -9.58 -2.05
CA LEU A 55 -6.76 -9.96 -2.93
C LEU A 55 -6.98 -8.91 -4.02
N GLN A 56 -7.02 -7.62 -3.65
CA GLN A 56 -7.09 -6.50 -4.60
C GLN A 56 -5.98 -6.64 -5.66
N GLY A 57 -4.72 -6.76 -5.23
CA GLY A 57 -3.58 -6.84 -6.14
C GLY A 57 -3.66 -8.04 -7.08
N CYS A 58 -4.08 -9.20 -6.56
CA CYS A 58 -4.26 -10.41 -7.36
C CYS A 58 -5.35 -10.24 -8.42
N VAL A 59 -6.54 -9.77 -8.03
CA VAL A 59 -7.68 -9.60 -8.95
C VAL A 59 -7.38 -8.56 -10.01
N VAL A 60 -6.83 -7.40 -9.64
CA VAL A 60 -6.46 -6.35 -10.61
C VAL A 60 -5.47 -6.90 -11.63
N LYS A 61 -4.43 -7.61 -11.18
CA LYS A 61 -3.42 -8.21 -12.06
C LYS A 61 -4.00 -9.25 -13.02
N VAL A 62 -4.98 -10.04 -12.59
CA VAL A 62 -5.67 -10.98 -13.48
C VAL A 62 -6.45 -10.23 -14.57
N LEU A 63 -7.13 -9.15 -14.19
CA LEU A 63 -7.95 -8.35 -15.11
C LEU A 63 -7.12 -7.48 -16.06
N GLU A 64 -5.90 -7.10 -15.69
CA GLU A 64 -4.93 -6.46 -16.59
C GLU A 64 -4.58 -7.35 -17.80
N GLY A 65 -4.77 -8.67 -17.68
CA GLY A 65 -4.57 -9.62 -18.77
C GLY A 65 -5.74 -9.72 -19.76
N CYS A 66 -6.80 -8.92 -19.60
CA CYS A 66 -7.90 -8.86 -20.55
C CYS A 66 -7.57 -7.98 -21.77
N SER A 67 -8.34 -8.14 -22.85
CA SER A 67 -8.13 -7.37 -24.09
C SER A 67 -8.23 -5.86 -23.87
N GLU A 68 -9.15 -5.44 -23.01
CA GLU A 68 -9.30 -4.05 -22.59
C GLU A 68 -8.79 -3.91 -21.14
N PRO A 69 -7.93 -2.92 -20.83
CA PRO A 69 -7.44 -2.70 -19.47
C PRO A 69 -8.44 -1.93 -18.59
N THR A 70 -9.47 -1.31 -19.18
CA THR A 70 -10.44 -0.48 -18.45
C THR A 70 -11.16 -1.22 -17.31
N PRO A 71 -11.58 -2.50 -17.44
CA PRO A 71 -12.15 -3.26 -16.33
C PRO A 71 -11.22 -3.37 -15.11
N ALA A 72 -9.91 -3.53 -15.31
CA ALA A 72 -8.94 -3.60 -14.22
C ALA A 72 -8.88 -2.29 -13.44
N ASN A 73 -8.78 -1.15 -14.14
CA ASN A 73 -8.74 0.18 -13.52
C ASN A 73 -10.01 0.52 -12.74
N ILE A 74 -11.19 0.11 -13.26
CA ILE A 74 -12.47 0.30 -12.56
C ILE A 74 -12.49 -0.54 -11.27
N VAL A 75 -12.06 -1.80 -11.35
CA VAL A 75 -12.02 -2.70 -10.19
C VAL A 75 -11.01 -2.21 -9.16
N GLU A 76 -9.85 -1.72 -9.59
CA GLU A 76 -8.87 -1.09 -8.71
C GLU A 76 -9.47 0.13 -7.99
N SER A 77 -10.16 1.00 -8.73
CA SER A 77 -10.84 2.17 -8.18
C SER A 77 -11.92 1.77 -7.16
N LEU A 78 -12.66 0.69 -7.45
CA LEU A 78 -13.66 0.14 -6.53
C LEU A 78 -13.01 -0.37 -5.25
N PHE A 79 -11.94 -1.16 -5.34
CA PHE A 79 -11.21 -1.63 -4.14
C PHE A 79 -10.65 -0.46 -3.33
N ASN A 80 -10.11 0.56 -3.99
CA ASN A 80 -9.63 1.77 -3.32
C ASN A 80 -10.76 2.51 -2.61
N TYR A 81 -11.97 2.58 -3.20
CA TYR A 81 -13.14 3.12 -2.54
C TYR A 81 -13.55 2.29 -1.32
N VAL A 82 -13.65 0.97 -1.45
CA VAL A 82 -13.95 0.05 -0.34
C VAL A 82 -12.94 0.23 0.80
N TRP A 83 -11.65 0.39 0.48
CA TRP A 83 -10.61 0.65 1.47
C TRP A 83 -10.90 1.92 2.29
N GLN A 84 -11.31 3.01 1.64
CA GLN A 84 -11.68 4.25 2.33
C GLN A 84 -12.92 4.12 3.21
N MET A 85 -13.83 3.21 2.85
CA MET A 85 -15.09 2.99 3.57
C MET A 85 -14.97 1.99 4.73
N THR A 86 -13.76 1.48 4.99
CA THR A 86 -13.51 0.47 6.03
C THR A 86 -12.49 0.97 7.05
N PRO A 87 -12.40 0.34 8.25
CA PRO A 87 -11.32 0.61 9.20
C PRO A 87 -9.91 0.42 8.61
N CYS A 88 -9.78 -0.32 7.50
CA CYS A 88 -8.52 -0.55 6.82
C CYS A 88 -7.83 0.74 6.33
N HIS A 89 -8.56 1.82 6.07
CA HIS A 89 -7.97 3.09 5.58
C HIS A 89 -6.85 3.63 6.49
N ALA A 90 -6.94 3.40 7.80
CA ALA A 90 -5.98 3.86 8.79
C ALA A 90 -4.61 3.15 8.69
N MET A 91 -4.56 1.99 8.04
CA MET A 91 -3.35 1.15 8.00
C MET A 91 -2.38 1.46 6.85
N LYS A 92 -2.57 2.60 6.18
CA LYS A 92 -1.63 3.15 5.19
C LYS A 92 -0.20 3.33 5.77
N SER A 93 -0.01 3.21 7.08
CA SER A 93 1.26 3.37 7.80
C SER A 93 2.09 2.08 7.96
N LEU A 94 1.51 0.88 7.90
CA LEU A 94 2.23 -0.36 8.28
C LEU A 94 3.21 -0.88 7.21
N SER A 95 3.16 -0.35 5.99
CA SER A 95 4.18 -0.62 4.97
C SER A 95 5.41 0.30 5.07
N ARG A 96 5.46 1.19 6.08
CA ARG A 96 6.64 2.05 6.39
C ARG A 96 7.40 1.65 7.65
N THR A 97 7.18 0.45 8.15
CA THR A 97 8.06 -0.15 9.17
C THR A 97 8.74 -1.40 8.60
N GLY A 98 9.29 -1.27 7.40
CA GLY A 98 10.54 -1.95 7.12
C GLY A 98 11.59 -1.27 8.00
N ALA A 99 11.83 -1.82 9.20
CA ALA A 99 13.07 -1.56 9.90
C ALA A 99 14.18 -2.00 8.95
N ASP A 100 14.85 -1.04 8.31
CA ASP A 100 16.07 -1.29 7.56
C ASP A 100 17.14 -1.66 8.59
N PRO A 101 17.64 -2.91 8.64
CA PRO A 101 18.72 -3.27 9.55
C PRO A 101 20.03 -2.52 9.22
N ASN A 102 20.08 -1.74 8.13
CA ASN A 102 21.22 -0.94 7.71
C ASN A 102 21.02 0.58 7.85
N SER A 103 19.92 1.07 8.43
CA SER A 103 19.85 2.49 8.78
C SER A 103 20.73 2.76 10.01
N ALA A 104 22.01 2.98 9.76
CA ALA A 104 22.95 3.51 10.74
C ALA A 104 22.35 4.78 11.38
N PRO A 105 22.47 4.99 12.70
CA PRO A 105 22.10 6.25 13.30
C PRO A 105 22.95 7.33 12.63
N ARG A 106 22.29 8.25 11.92
CA ARG A 106 22.95 9.44 11.41
C ARG A 106 23.20 10.33 12.62
N GLU A 107 24.31 10.06 13.31
CA GLU A 107 24.86 10.95 14.31
C GLU A 107 24.97 12.32 13.68
N THR A 108 24.31 13.30 14.30
CA THR A 108 24.49 14.71 14.01
C THR A 108 25.92 15.08 14.38
N ALA A 109 26.85 14.88 13.44
CA ALA A 109 28.19 15.44 13.53
C ALA A 109 28.06 16.97 13.48
N ALA A 110 28.07 17.59 14.65
CA ALA A 110 28.25 19.03 14.79
C ALA A 110 29.55 19.40 14.07
N VAL A 111 29.43 20.10 12.96
CA VAL A 111 30.57 20.63 12.21
C VAL A 111 31.16 21.78 13.02
N LEU A 112 32.08 21.47 13.94
CA LEU A 112 33.00 22.46 14.50
C LEU A 112 34.10 22.73 13.46
N GLY A 113 33.74 23.45 12.41
CA GLY A 113 34.68 24.03 11.46
C GLY A 113 35.35 25.25 12.09
N LEU A 114 36.55 25.07 12.66
CA LEU A 114 37.43 26.16 13.07
C LEU A 114 37.93 26.93 11.84
N THR A 115 37.21 27.95 11.41
CA THR A 115 37.75 28.92 10.43
C THR A 115 38.62 29.93 11.18
N ALA A 116 39.93 29.68 11.25
CA ALA A 116 40.95 30.53 11.86
C ALA A 116 41.21 31.87 11.12
N ALA A 117 40.26 32.37 10.32
CA ALA A 117 40.47 33.53 9.44
C ALA A 117 39.84 34.84 9.96
N SER A 118 39.06 34.80 11.06
CA SER A 118 38.32 35.99 11.54
C SER A 118 39.10 36.84 12.55
N LEU A 119 40.24 36.38 13.07
CA LEU A 119 41.03 37.10 14.08
C LEU A 119 41.90 38.25 13.52
N LEU A 120 42.08 38.34 12.19
CA LEU A 120 42.91 39.37 11.57
C LEU A 120 42.16 40.70 11.32
N LEU A 121 40.83 40.71 11.34
CA LEU A 121 40.06 41.96 11.23
C LEU A 121 39.91 42.71 12.55
N ALA A 122 40.03 42.03 13.71
CA ALA A 122 39.90 42.68 15.02
C ALA A 122 41.14 43.50 15.42
N LEU A 123 42.33 43.16 14.90
CA LEU A 123 43.55 43.93 15.17
C LEU A 123 43.72 45.14 14.24
N ALA A 124 43.01 45.19 13.10
CA ALA A 124 43.09 46.31 12.17
C ALA A 124 42.25 47.53 12.60
N PHE A 125 41.24 47.35 13.46
CA PHE A 125 40.35 48.42 13.93
C PHE A 125 40.51 48.80 15.41
N GLY A 126 41.33 48.06 16.18
CA GLY A 126 41.56 48.32 17.61
C GLY A 126 42.57 49.43 17.94
N SER A 127 43.36 49.89 16.98
CA SER A 127 44.37 50.95 17.18
C SER A 127 43.81 52.34 16.87
N ARG A 128 42.69 52.72 17.51
CA ARG A 128 42.18 54.10 17.49
C ARG A 128 41.13 54.35 18.60
N VAL A 129 41.54 54.25 19.86
CA VAL A 129 41.14 55.12 21.00
C VAL A 129 42.28 55.07 22.02
#